data_AF-A0A1B6E9Y8-F1
#
_entry.id   AF-A0A1B6E9Y8-F1
#
_cell.length_a   1.000
_cell.length_b   1.000
_cell.length_c   1.000
_cell.angle_alpha   90.00
_cell.angle_beta   90.00
_cell.angle_gamma   90.00
#
_symmetry.space_group_name_H-M   'P 1'
#
loop_
_entity.id
_entity.type
_entity.pdbx_description
1 polymer ?
#
loop_
_entity_poly.entity_id
_entity_poly.type
_entity_poly.pdbx_seq_one_letter_code
_entity_poly.pdbx_strand_id
1 'polypeptide(L)'
;MLQTICKNIYSNLSKMNILKSTVVKRNRSFLRNCKRRKFGNYSIVEPGEVSTMKSVPPHITVPSYYKSTVPAESPKYPEIKDNDQILRMRHSCQIAREVLNTVGKQLKVGMTTDEIDCIVHDLCIEHNAYPSPLNYRSFPKSVCTSVNNVACHGIPDNRRLCDGDIINIDVTVYTGGFHGDCSSMFLIGNVDSEGCRLVTATRDALDQAILICRPKQSFSAIGEAIDKVAASHGFNVIPCFLGHGIGSYFHGPPDIYHTYSTEYPGEMLSGMTFTIEPVLTQGSKEVIILEDGWTAVSADKARSAQWEETVLITDSGVEVLTK
;
A
#
# COMPACT_ATOMS: atom_id res chain seq x y z
N MET A 1 14.57 8.93 -0.89
CA MET A 1 14.51 7.93 -1.97
C MET A 1 13.08 7.55 -2.36
N LEU A 2 12.04 7.78 -1.55
CA LEU A 2 10.68 8.00 -2.07
C LEU A 2 10.65 9.16 -3.06
N GLN A 3 11.40 10.24 -2.77
CA GLN A 3 11.77 11.25 -3.77
C GLN A 3 12.54 10.70 -4.98
N THR A 4 13.21 9.55 -4.91
CA THR A 4 13.99 8.96 -6.03
C THR A 4 13.16 7.94 -6.80
N ILE A 5 12.20 7.26 -6.16
CA ILE A 5 11.17 6.45 -6.83
C ILE A 5 10.18 7.40 -7.50
N CYS A 6 9.67 8.42 -6.81
CA CYS A 6 8.95 9.52 -7.45
C CYS A 6 9.81 10.24 -8.50
N LYS A 7 11.09 10.59 -8.26
CA LYS A 7 11.93 11.22 -9.31
C LYS A 7 12.26 10.28 -10.47
N ASN A 8 12.43 8.98 -10.27
CA ASN A 8 12.68 8.02 -11.35
C ASN A 8 11.40 7.75 -12.15
N ILE A 9 10.24 7.67 -11.47
CA ILE A 9 8.90 7.68 -12.07
C ILE A 9 8.71 8.98 -12.86
N TYR A 10 9.00 10.16 -12.29
CA TYR A 10 8.98 11.44 -13.01
C TYR A 10 10.01 11.49 -14.16
N SER A 11 11.18 10.86 -14.04
CA SER A 11 12.19 10.84 -15.11
C SER A 11 11.79 9.91 -16.27
N ASN A 12 11.15 8.78 -15.98
CA ASN A 12 10.65 7.84 -16.98
C ASN A 12 9.34 8.35 -17.60
N LEU A 13 8.45 8.95 -16.82
CA LEU A 13 7.24 9.63 -17.32
C LEU A 13 7.56 10.90 -18.12
N SER A 14 8.63 11.64 -17.77
CA SER A 14 9.06 12.82 -18.56
C SER A 14 9.65 12.44 -19.93
N LYS A 15 10.18 11.22 -20.08
CA LYS A 15 10.56 10.65 -21.38
C LYS A 15 9.35 10.22 -22.21
N MET A 16 8.18 10.04 -21.59
CA MET A 16 6.93 9.60 -22.23
C MET A 16 5.97 10.75 -22.62
N ASN A 17 6.43 12.02 -22.65
CA ASN A 17 5.63 13.18 -23.10
C ASN A 17 4.32 13.41 -22.33
N ILE A 18 4.23 12.96 -21.08
CA ILE A 18 3.09 13.22 -20.20
C ILE A 18 3.55 14.18 -19.08
N LEU A 19 2.85 15.32 -18.95
CA LEU A 19 2.97 16.43 -17.98
C LEU A 19 3.84 17.64 -18.39
N LYS A 20 3.15 18.74 -18.74
CA LYS A 20 3.68 20.11 -18.58
C LYS A 20 3.52 20.52 -17.11
N SER A 21 4.62 20.60 -16.38
CA SER A 21 4.66 21.11 -15.01
C SER A 21 4.33 22.61 -14.97
N THR A 22 3.31 23.03 -14.20
CA THR A 22 3.12 24.44 -13.84
C THR A 22 3.18 24.57 -12.34
N VAL A 23 4.31 25.07 -11.82
CA VAL A 23 4.47 25.44 -10.40
C VAL A 23 3.78 26.79 -10.20
N VAL A 24 2.61 26.81 -9.55
CA VAL A 24 1.90 28.05 -9.22
C VAL A 24 2.24 28.47 -7.79
N LYS A 25 2.83 29.68 -7.65
CA LYS A 25 3.09 30.34 -6.36
C LYS A 25 1.79 30.72 -5.64
N ARG A 26 1.79 30.51 -4.32
CA ARG A 26 0.71 30.85 -3.38
C ARG A 26 0.33 32.34 -3.44
N ASN A 27 -0.97 32.61 -3.54
CA ASN A 27 -1.55 33.86 -3.07
C ASN A 27 -2.64 33.57 -2.03
N ARG A 28 -2.54 34.25 -0.88
CA ARG A 28 -3.47 34.19 0.24
C ARG A 28 -4.63 35.16 -0.01
N SER A 29 -5.85 34.64 -0.03
CA SER A 29 -7.06 35.19 0.62
C SER A 29 -8.31 34.55 -0.01
N PHE A 30 -9.22 33.98 0.79
CA PHE A 30 -10.56 34.56 1.02
C PHE A 30 -11.43 33.63 1.88
N LEU A 31 -12.33 34.26 2.62
CA LEU A 31 -13.21 33.73 3.64
C LEU A 31 -14.26 32.72 3.14
N ARG A 32 -14.50 31.74 4.03
CA ARG A 32 -15.81 31.25 4.52
C ARG A 32 -16.91 31.01 3.48
N ASN A 33 -17.10 29.74 3.12
CA ASN A 33 -18.39 29.19 2.69
C ASN A 33 -18.47 27.74 3.19
N CYS A 34 -19.52 27.38 3.93
CA CYS A 34 -19.90 25.99 4.17
C CYS A 34 -20.37 25.35 2.84
N LYS A 35 -19.45 25.12 1.92
CA LYS A 35 -19.67 24.29 0.74
C LYS A 35 -19.75 22.84 1.22
N ARG A 36 -20.72 22.07 0.72
CA ARG A 36 -20.69 20.59 0.80
C ARG A 36 -19.24 20.15 0.54
N ARG A 37 -18.65 19.42 1.48
CA ARG A 37 -17.34 18.81 1.25
C ARG A 37 -17.46 17.97 -0.01
N LYS A 38 -16.68 18.32 -1.04
CA LYS A 38 -16.79 17.74 -2.40
C LYS A 38 -16.69 16.21 -2.41
N PHE A 39 -16.09 15.62 -1.37
CA PHE A 39 -15.71 14.22 -1.29
C PHE A 39 -16.38 13.47 -0.11
N GLY A 40 -17.44 14.05 0.48
CA GLY A 40 -18.12 13.46 1.65
C GLY A 40 -17.66 14.05 2.99
N ASN A 41 -18.14 13.49 4.10
CA ASN A 41 -17.91 13.95 5.46
C ASN A 41 -16.86 13.12 6.20
N TYR A 42 -15.65 13.66 6.32
CA TYR A 42 -14.54 13.05 7.05
C TYR A 42 -13.55 14.13 7.50
N SER A 43 -12.71 13.81 8.47
CA SER A 43 -11.66 14.74 8.93
C SER A 43 -10.43 14.63 8.05
N ILE A 44 -9.88 15.79 7.64
CA ILE A 44 -8.57 15.83 6.97
C ILE A 44 -7.52 15.44 8.00
N VAL A 45 -6.67 14.50 7.61
CA VAL A 45 -5.58 13.96 8.41
C VAL A 45 -4.33 14.82 8.19
N GLU A 46 -3.73 15.17 9.32
CA GLU A 46 -2.42 15.83 9.44
C GLU A 46 -1.58 15.00 10.41
N PRO A 47 -0.24 14.97 10.28
CA PRO A 47 0.63 14.20 11.17
C PRO A 47 0.49 14.61 12.64
N GLY A 48 0.41 13.62 13.51
CA GLY A 48 0.45 13.75 14.97
C GLY A 48 1.83 13.48 15.56
N GLU A 49 1.87 13.25 16.87
CA GLU A 49 3.11 12.89 17.58
C GLU A 49 3.38 11.40 17.41
N VAL A 50 4.59 11.06 16.95
CA VAL A 50 5.03 9.68 16.74
C VAL A 50 5.78 9.21 17.98
N SER A 51 5.32 8.11 18.58
CA SER A 51 6.01 7.52 19.75
C SER A 51 7.32 6.82 19.34
N THR A 52 8.16 6.49 20.33
CA THR A 52 9.45 5.85 20.08
C THR A 52 9.32 4.50 19.37
N MET A 53 10.28 4.18 18.50
CA MET A 53 10.37 2.90 17.81
C MET A 53 10.42 1.72 18.81
N LYS A 54 9.62 0.67 18.57
CA LYS A 54 9.59 -0.54 19.40
C LYS A 54 10.80 -1.44 19.12
N SER A 55 11.28 -2.11 20.17
CA SER A 55 12.41 -3.04 20.09
C SER A 55 11.97 -4.43 19.63
N VAL A 56 12.79 -5.08 18.79
CA VAL A 56 12.57 -6.47 18.38
C VAL A 56 13.40 -7.42 19.27
N PRO A 57 12.81 -8.50 19.82
CA PRO A 57 13.55 -9.48 20.62
C PRO A 57 14.67 -10.19 19.83
N PRO A 58 15.82 -10.54 20.47
CA PRO A 58 16.98 -11.10 19.78
C PRO A 58 16.78 -12.45 19.07
N HIS A 59 15.72 -13.20 19.41
CA HIS A 59 15.44 -14.51 18.81
C HIS A 59 14.71 -14.41 17.47
N ILE A 60 14.15 -13.24 17.14
CA ILE A 60 13.43 -13.01 15.89
C ILE A 60 14.43 -12.95 14.75
N THR A 61 14.13 -13.66 13.65
CA THR A 61 14.93 -13.57 12.44
C THR A 61 14.66 -12.23 11.76
N VAL A 62 15.73 -11.46 11.50
CA VAL A 62 15.62 -10.09 10.99
C VAL A 62 16.12 -9.97 9.55
N PRO A 63 15.55 -9.05 8.74
CA PRO A 63 16.01 -8.80 7.38
C PRO A 63 17.33 -8.01 7.35
N SER A 64 17.94 -7.93 6.17
CA SER A 64 19.26 -7.28 5.96
C SER A 64 19.31 -5.82 6.38
N TYR A 65 18.20 -5.09 6.29
CA TYR A 65 18.11 -3.66 6.62
C TYR A 65 17.89 -3.36 8.10
N TYR A 66 17.64 -4.37 8.96
CA TYR A 66 17.30 -4.13 10.37
C TYR A 66 18.32 -3.24 11.10
N LYS A 67 19.61 -3.37 10.78
CA LYS A 67 20.69 -2.55 11.38
C LYS A 67 21.10 -1.34 10.54
N SER A 68 21.01 -1.42 9.21
CA SER A 68 21.59 -0.43 8.29
C SER A 68 20.57 0.58 7.76
N THR A 69 19.27 0.29 7.91
CA THR A 69 18.13 0.93 7.23
C THR A 69 18.13 0.77 5.70
N VAL A 70 19.19 0.24 5.12
CA VAL A 70 19.37 0.07 3.67
C VAL A 70 19.09 -1.39 3.31
N PRO A 71 18.05 -1.68 2.52
CA PRO A 71 17.79 -3.06 2.07
C PRO A 71 18.90 -3.57 1.18
N ALA A 72 19.12 -4.89 1.25
CA ALA A 72 19.93 -5.58 0.26
C ALA A 72 19.40 -5.32 -1.16
N GLU A 73 20.30 -5.41 -2.14
CA GLU A 73 19.93 -5.28 -3.55
C GLU A 73 18.92 -6.37 -3.92
N SER A 74 17.81 -5.96 -4.53
CA SER A 74 16.80 -6.89 -5.04
C SER A 74 17.27 -7.54 -6.34
N PRO A 75 16.65 -8.64 -6.78
CA PRO A 75 16.96 -9.26 -8.06
C PRO A 75 16.80 -8.27 -9.21
N LYS A 76 17.60 -8.46 -10.28
CA LYS A 76 17.51 -7.61 -11.48
C LYS A 76 16.28 -7.92 -12.35
N TYR A 77 15.75 -9.14 -12.23
CA TYR A 77 14.61 -9.63 -13.01
C TYR A 77 13.60 -10.31 -12.09
N PRO A 78 12.32 -10.38 -12.48
CA PRO A 78 11.31 -11.15 -11.76
C PRO A 78 11.80 -12.57 -11.45
N GLU A 79 11.74 -12.97 -10.18
CA GLU A 79 12.18 -14.29 -9.74
C GLU A 79 11.12 -15.36 -10.07
N ILE A 80 11.59 -16.50 -10.59
CA ILE A 80 10.77 -17.72 -10.69
C ILE A 80 11.12 -18.58 -9.48
N LYS A 81 10.19 -18.65 -8.52
CA LYS A 81 10.42 -19.35 -7.26
C LYS A 81 10.32 -20.87 -7.44
N ASP A 82 11.18 -21.59 -6.75
CA ASP A 82 11.06 -23.04 -6.59
C ASP A 82 10.01 -23.42 -5.53
N ASN A 83 9.78 -24.72 -5.34
CA ASN A 83 8.78 -25.22 -4.40
C ASN A 83 9.05 -24.85 -2.93
N ASP A 84 10.31 -24.81 -2.49
CA ASP A 84 10.66 -24.43 -1.10
C ASP A 84 10.41 -22.94 -0.88
N GLN A 85 10.84 -22.11 -1.83
CA GLN A 85 10.59 -20.67 -1.80
C GLN A 85 9.09 -20.36 -1.81
N ILE A 86 8.29 -21.07 -2.61
CA ILE A 86 6.83 -20.93 -2.63
C ILE A 86 6.20 -21.33 -1.28
N LEU A 87 6.67 -22.40 -0.64
CA LEU A 87 6.18 -22.80 0.69
C LEU A 87 6.46 -21.72 1.75
N ARG A 88 7.64 -21.10 1.70
CA ARG A 88 8.00 -19.97 2.59
C ARG A 88 7.19 -18.70 2.30
N MET A 89 6.91 -18.42 1.04
CA MET A 89 5.97 -17.35 0.64
C MET A 89 4.58 -17.58 1.22
N ARG A 90 4.02 -18.79 1.05
CA ARG A 90 2.71 -19.14 1.65
C ARG A 90 2.71 -18.94 3.16
N HIS A 91 3.76 -19.39 3.85
CA HIS A 91 3.85 -19.26 5.30
C HIS A 91 3.91 -17.79 5.76
N SER A 92 4.76 -16.97 5.16
CA SER A 92 4.86 -15.54 5.50
C SER A 92 3.58 -14.77 5.18
N CYS A 93 2.96 -15.04 4.03
CA CYS A 93 1.68 -14.43 3.62
C CYS A 93 0.53 -14.82 4.56
N GLN A 94 0.48 -16.09 4.99
CA GLN A 94 -0.52 -16.54 5.96
C GLN A 94 -0.40 -15.75 7.27
N ILE A 95 0.81 -15.58 7.80
CA ILE A 95 1.03 -14.79 9.02
C ILE A 95 0.64 -13.33 8.82
N ALA A 96 1.02 -12.69 7.70
CA ALA A 96 0.63 -11.32 7.40
C ALA A 96 -0.90 -11.14 7.45
N ARG A 97 -1.64 -12.07 6.82
CA ARG A 97 -3.10 -12.07 6.85
C ARG A 97 -3.68 -12.32 8.25
N GLU A 98 -3.10 -13.24 9.02
CA GLU A 98 -3.52 -13.50 10.41
C GLU A 98 -3.36 -12.25 11.30
N VAL A 99 -2.24 -11.55 11.17
CA VAL A 99 -1.98 -10.27 11.86
C VAL A 99 -3.00 -9.21 11.44
N LEU A 100 -3.18 -9.00 10.13
CA LEU A 100 -4.12 -8.01 9.57
C LEU A 100 -5.57 -8.27 10.00
N ASN A 101 -6.02 -9.54 9.95
CA ASN A 101 -7.36 -9.93 10.37
C ASN A 101 -7.56 -9.74 11.88
N THR A 102 -6.51 -9.97 12.68
CA THR A 102 -6.59 -9.86 14.14
C THR A 102 -6.64 -8.41 14.60
N VAL A 103 -5.84 -7.53 14.00
CA VAL A 103 -5.90 -6.09 14.30
C VAL A 103 -7.19 -5.47 13.77
N GLY A 104 -7.65 -5.88 12.58
CA GLY A 104 -8.89 -5.40 11.98
C GLY A 104 -10.14 -5.59 12.87
N LYS A 105 -10.21 -6.69 13.64
CA LYS A 105 -11.29 -6.97 14.59
C LYS A 105 -11.31 -6.06 15.82
N GLN A 106 -10.21 -5.36 16.10
CA GLN A 106 -10.04 -4.53 17.29
C GLN A 106 -10.28 -3.04 17.01
N LEU A 107 -10.32 -2.65 15.73
CA LEU A 107 -10.48 -1.26 15.31
C LEU A 107 -11.80 -0.68 15.81
N LYS A 108 -11.71 0.51 16.41
CA LYS A 108 -12.86 1.22 16.97
C LYS A 108 -12.63 2.72 17.03
N VAL A 109 -13.72 3.47 17.08
CA VAL A 109 -13.69 4.93 17.32
C VAL A 109 -12.90 5.22 18.60
N GLY A 110 -12.02 6.22 18.53
CA GLY A 110 -11.20 6.69 19.64
C GLY A 110 -9.84 6.00 19.78
N MET A 111 -9.61 4.87 19.12
CA MET A 111 -8.31 4.18 19.09
C MET A 111 -7.28 5.02 18.32
N THR A 112 -6.02 5.09 18.78
CA THR A 112 -4.97 5.77 18.01
C THR A 112 -4.34 4.86 16.97
N THR A 113 -3.75 5.43 15.92
CA THR A 113 -2.95 4.64 14.97
C THR A 113 -1.71 4.04 15.64
N ASP A 114 -1.12 4.71 16.65
CA ASP A 114 -0.03 4.15 17.45
C ASP A 114 -0.45 2.92 18.30
N GLU A 115 -1.69 2.88 18.81
CA GLU A 115 -2.24 1.70 19.49
C GLU A 115 -2.37 0.52 18.51
N ILE A 116 -2.72 0.79 17.25
CA ILE A 116 -2.79 -0.21 16.17
C ILE A 116 -1.39 -0.75 15.86
N ASP A 117 -0.39 0.12 15.72
CA ASP A 117 1.02 -0.27 15.53
C ASP A 117 1.52 -1.16 16.67
N CYS A 118 1.20 -0.81 17.91
CA CYS A 118 1.59 -1.59 19.07
C CYS A 118 1.07 -3.04 18.99
N ILE A 119 -0.21 -3.20 18.62
CA ILE A 119 -0.84 -4.52 18.47
C ILE A 119 -0.22 -5.28 17.30
N VAL A 120 -0.03 -4.65 16.14
CA VAL A 120 0.60 -5.30 14.97
C VAL A 120 2.01 -5.76 15.29
N HIS A 121 2.80 -4.91 15.96
CA HIS A 121 4.13 -5.25 16.41
C HIS A 121 4.10 -6.51 17.30
N ASP A 122 3.28 -6.49 18.35
CA ASP A 122 3.24 -7.57 19.33
C ASP A 122 2.78 -8.90 18.69
N LEU A 123 1.78 -8.86 17.81
CA LEU A 123 1.34 -10.02 17.03
C LEU A 123 2.45 -10.56 16.12
N CYS A 124 3.22 -9.70 15.44
CA CYS A 124 4.35 -10.16 14.63
C CYS A 124 5.36 -10.93 15.49
N ILE A 125 5.70 -10.40 16.67
CA ILE A 125 6.63 -11.05 17.60
C ILE A 125 6.07 -12.39 18.10
N GLU A 126 4.79 -12.46 18.45
CA GLU A 126 4.12 -13.70 18.86
C GLU A 126 4.20 -14.79 17.78
N HIS A 127 4.14 -14.40 16.51
CA HIS A 127 4.31 -15.28 15.36
C HIS A 127 5.78 -15.58 15.00
N ASN A 128 6.75 -15.16 15.83
CA ASN A 128 8.19 -15.24 15.55
C ASN A 128 8.59 -14.56 14.23
N ALA A 129 7.85 -13.51 13.86
CA ALA A 129 8.06 -12.75 12.63
C ALA A 129 8.54 -11.33 12.93
N TYR A 130 9.30 -10.77 12.00
CA TYR A 130 9.73 -9.38 12.04
C TYR A 130 8.72 -8.50 11.28
N PRO A 131 8.25 -7.37 11.83
CA PRO A 131 7.42 -6.43 11.08
C PRO A 131 8.27 -5.68 10.05
N SER A 132 8.14 -6.04 8.77
CA SER A 132 9.04 -5.59 7.69
C SER A 132 9.17 -4.06 7.55
N PRO A 133 8.10 -3.25 7.73
CA PRO A 133 8.23 -1.81 7.64
C PRO A 133 9.21 -1.22 8.67
N LEU A 134 9.37 -1.87 9.83
CA LEU A 134 10.18 -1.35 10.91
C LEU A 134 11.63 -1.14 10.44
N ASN A 135 12.12 0.09 10.56
CA ASN A 135 13.45 0.52 10.16
C ASN A 135 13.78 0.34 8.65
N TYR A 136 12.82 -0.06 7.80
CA TYR A 136 13.01 -0.12 6.36
C TYR A 136 13.17 1.30 5.82
N ARG A 137 14.36 1.65 5.32
CA ARG A 137 14.72 3.01 4.88
C ARG A 137 14.43 4.08 5.94
N SER A 138 14.55 3.71 7.22
CA SER A 138 14.27 4.53 8.39
C SER A 138 12.78 4.80 8.66
N PHE A 139 11.86 3.99 8.12
CA PHE A 139 10.46 4.05 8.55
C PHE A 139 10.34 3.69 10.04
N PRO A 140 9.64 4.49 10.88
CA PRO A 140 9.78 4.40 12.32
C PRO A 140 8.87 3.38 13.02
N LYS A 141 7.96 2.74 12.28
CA LYS A 141 6.85 1.94 12.81
C LYS A 141 6.77 0.56 12.16
N SER A 142 5.96 -0.31 12.72
CA SER A 142 5.83 -1.73 12.36
C SER A 142 4.78 -1.97 11.28
N VAL A 143 3.93 -0.97 11.01
CA VAL A 143 2.79 -1.02 10.09
C VAL A 143 2.56 0.36 9.48
N CYS A 144 1.95 0.42 8.30
CA CYS A 144 1.41 1.67 7.75
C CYS A 144 -0.08 1.81 8.10
N THR A 145 -0.51 3.00 8.52
CA THR A 145 -1.92 3.32 8.83
C THR A 145 -2.35 4.55 8.03
N SER A 146 -3.09 4.34 6.94
CA SER A 146 -3.43 5.42 6.00
C SER A 146 -4.91 5.79 6.12
N VAL A 147 -5.19 6.90 6.81
CA VAL A 147 -6.56 7.36 7.09
C VAL A 147 -7.01 8.41 6.08
N ASN A 148 -8.23 8.27 5.54
CA ASN A 148 -8.90 9.24 4.68
C ASN A 148 -8.05 9.78 3.51
N ASN A 149 -7.50 11.00 3.63
CA ASN A 149 -6.72 11.65 2.56
C ASN A 149 -5.26 11.19 2.49
N VAL A 150 -4.83 10.31 3.38
CA VAL A 150 -3.55 9.61 3.28
C VAL A 150 -3.72 8.49 2.25
N ALA A 151 -2.98 8.58 1.15
CA ALA A 151 -3.01 7.62 0.05
C ALA A 151 -2.31 6.30 0.43
N CYS A 152 -1.13 6.39 1.05
CA CYS A 152 -0.35 5.25 1.55
C CYS A 152 0.76 5.75 2.48
N HIS A 153 1.45 4.79 3.12
CA HIS A 153 2.61 5.00 4.00
C HIS A 153 2.37 5.99 5.16
N GLY A 154 1.13 6.12 5.65
CA GLY A 154 0.86 6.89 6.85
C GLY A 154 1.59 6.31 8.05
N ILE A 155 2.38 7.13 8.75
CA ILE A 155 3.09 6.72 9.96
C ILE A 155 2.11 6.68 11.14
N PRO A 156 2.00 5.55 11.86
CA PRO A 156 1.27 5.48 13.12
C PRO A 156 1.70 6.54 14.14
N ASP A 157 0.72 7.25 14.72
CA ASP A 157 0.90 8.40 15.60
C ASP A 157 -0.23 8.51 16.64
N ASN A 158 -0.23 9.59 17.42
CA ASN A 158 -1.25 9.81 18.46
C ASN A 158 -2.64 10.22 17.93
N ARG A 159 -2.89 10.22 16.61
CA ARG A 159 -4.19 10.56 16.04
C ARG A 159 -5.21 9.48 16.38
N ARG A 160 -6.31 9.90 17.01
CA ARG A 160 -7.48 9.03 17.26
C ARG A 160 -8.33 8.86 16.00
N LEU A 161 -8.80 7.64 15.78
CA LEU A 161 -9.81 7.33 14.77
C LEU A 161 -11.15 7.98 15.14
N CYS A 162 -11.78 8.62 14.18
CA CYS A 162 -13.07 9.29 14.33
C CYS A 162 -14.20 8.47 13.71
N ASP A 163 -15.42 8.67 14.21
CA ASP A 163 -16.63 8.17 13.55
C ASP A 163 -16.71 8.72 12.11
N GLY A 164 -16.83 7.83 11.14
CA GLY A 164 -16.85 8.14 9.71
C GLY A 164 -15.49 8.07 8.99
N ASP A 165 -14.40 7.74 9.69
CA ASP A 165 -13.09 7.51 9.05
C ASP A 165 -13.09 6.21 8.22
N ILE A 166 -12.37 6.23 7.11
CA ILE A 166 -11.85 5.02 6.46
C ILE A 166 -10.35 4.92 6.72
N ILE A 167 -9.84 3.72 6.97
CA ILE A 167 -8.42 3.48 7.23
C ILE A 167 -7.94 2.25 6.46
N ASN A 168 -6.81 2.37 5.75
CA ASN A 168 -6.02 1.24 5.30
C ASN A 168 -5.03 0.84 6.41
N ILE A 169 -4.95 -0.47 6.69
CA ILE A 169 -3.86 -1.07 7.48
C ILE A 169 -3.08 -1.98 6.53
N ASP A 170 -1.78 -1.70 6.41
CA ASP A 170 -0.87 -2.36 5.49
C ASP A 170 0.24 -3.08 6.28
N VAL A 171 0.19 -4.41 6.20
CA VAL A 171 0.94 -5.35 7.03
C VAL A 171 1.87 -6.17 6.15
N THR A 172 3.16 -5.97 6.38
CA THR A 172 4.19 -6.87 5.87
C THR A 172 4.95 -7.54 7.01
N VAL A 173 5.11 -8.86 6.96
CA VAL A 173 5.91 -9.63 7.93
C VAL A 173 7.10 -10.31 7.26
N TYR A 174 8.18 -10.54 8.00
CA TYR A 174 9.35 -11.30 7.57
C TYR A 174 9.56 -12.51 8.48
N THR A 175 9.44 -13.71 7.92
CA THR A 175 9.66 -14.96 8.64
C THR A 175 10.19 -16.04 7.69
N GLY A 176 10.96 -16.99 8.22
CA GLY A 176 11.52 -18.08 7.41
C GLY A 176 12.40 -17.62 6.24
N GLY A 177 12.89 -16.39 6.27
CA GLY A 177 13.68 -15.76 5.22
C GLY A 177 12.89 -15.02 4.15
N PHE A 178 11.56 -14.90 4.26
CA PHE A 178 10.67 -14.35 3.23
C PHE A 178 9.70 -13.31 3.79
N HIS A 179 9.36 -12.34 2.95
CA HIS A 179 8.34 -11.32 3.21
C HIS A 179 6.97 -11.78 2.71
N GLY A 180 5.91 -11.49 3.48
CA GLY A 180 4.52 -11.61 3.03
C GLY A 180 3.79 -10.30 3.30
N ASP A 181 3.01 -9.85 2.31
CA ASP A 181 2.48 -8.48 2.27
C ASP A 181 1.00 -8.42 1.89
N CYS A 182 0.22 -7.65 2.64
CA CYS A 182 -1.18 -7.40 2.34
C CYS A 182 -1.72 -6.19 3.11
N SER A 183 -2.76 -5.58 2.55
CA SER A 183 -3.46 -4.49 3.19
C SER A 183 -4.97 -4.58 3.01
N SER A 184 -5.71 -3.92 3.90
CA SER A 184 -7.17 -3.90 3.84
C SER A 184 -7.74 -2.59 4.33
N MET A 185 -8.87 -2.20 3.74
CA MET A 185 -9.64 -1.03 4.18
C MET A 185 -10.62 -1.43 5.29
N PHE A 186 -10.71 -0.59 6.30
CA PHE A 186 -11.66 -0.70 7.39
C PHE A 186 -12.51 0.56 7.51
N LEU A 187 -13.79 0.36 7.83
CA LEU A 187 -14.77 1.41 8.05
C LEU A 187 -14.89 1.66 9.56
N ILE A 188 -14.66 2.88 10.02
CA ILE A 188 -14.72 3.23 11.43
C ILE A 188 -16.05 3.90 11.74
N GLY A 189 -16.92 3.18 12.47
CA GLY A 189 -18.24 3.68 12.84
C GLY A 189 -19.13 3.93 11.61
N ASN A 190 -19.77 5.10 11.55
CA ASN A 190 -20.76 5.45 10.54
C ASN A 190 -20.12 6.18 9.34
N VAL A 191 -19.46 5.42 8.46
CA VAL A 191 -18.88 5.96 7.21
C VAL A 191 -20.00 6.34 6.23
N ASP A 192 -19.84 7.49 5.58
CA ASP A 192 -20.78 7.96 4.57
C ASP A 192 -20.77 7.12 3.28
N SER A 193 -21.82 7.26 2.47
CA SER A 193 -21.99 6.48 1.24
C SER A 193 -20.83 6.66 0.25
N GLU A 194 -20.23 7.84 0.17
CA GLU A 194 -19.10 8.11 -0.72
C GLU A 194 -17.84 7.36 -0.27
N GLY A 195 -17.62 7.19 1.03
CA GLY A 195 -16.50 6.44 1.59
C GLY A 195 -16.66 4.96 1.37
N CYS A 196 -17.85 4.44 1.68
CA CYS A 196 -18.19 3.04 1.42
C CYS A 196 -18.02 2.72 -0.07
N ARG A 197 -18.50 3.58 -0.96
CA ARG A 197 -18.38 3.42 -2.42
C ARG A 197 -16.93 3.40 -2.89
N LEU A 198 -16.07 4.25 -2.32
CA LEU A 198 -14.64 4.24 -2.61
C LEU A 198 -13.99 2.93 -2.18
N VAL A 199 -14.21 2.50 -0.92
CA VAL A 199 -13.64 1.27 -0.37
C VAL A 199 -14.05 0.04 -1.18
N THR A 200 -15.33 -0.06 -1.55
CA THR A 200 -15.84 -1.15 -2.38
C THR A 200 -15.24 -1.12 -3.78
N ALA A 201 -15.21 0.04 -4.45
CA ALA A 201 -14.66 0.16 -5.80
C ALA A 201 -13.16 -0.21 -5.86
N THR A 202 -12.38 0.15 -4.84
CA THR A 202 -10.97 -0.26 -4.76
C THR A 202 -10.83 -1.77 -4.60
N ARG A 203 -11.68 -2.41 -3.79
CA ARG A 203 -11.68 -3.88 -3.67
C ARG A 203 -12.06 -4.55 -4.99
N ASP A 204 -13.12 -4.07 -5.65
CA ASP A 204 -13.55 -4.58 -6.95
C ASP A 204 -12.43 -4.45 -8.00
N ALA A 205 -11.69 -3.33 -8.00
CA ALA A 205 -10.59 -3.11 -8.92
C ALA A 205 -9.45 -4.11 -8.72
N LEU A 206 -9.06 -4.36 -7.46
CA LEU A 206 -8.09 -5.39 -7.10
C LEU A 206 -8.56 -6.79 -7.51
N ASP A 207 -9.80 -7.15 -7.17
CA ASP A 207 -10.34 -8.47 -7.49
C ASP A 207 -10.38 -8.72 -9.01
N GLN A 208 -10.78 -7.73 -9.81
CA GLN A 208 -10.74 -7.84 -11.27
C GLN A 208 -9.32 -7.97 -11.82
N ALA A 209 -8.34 -7.28 -11.24
CA ALA A 209 -6.93 -7.41 -11.62
C ALA A 209 -6.38 -8.81 -11.32
N ILE A 210 -6.70 -9.36 -10.15
CA ILE A 210 -6.29 -10.72 -9.78
C ILE A 210 -6.92 -11.75 -10.73
N LEU A 211 -8.22 -11.62 -11.04
CA LEU A 211 -8.94 -12.58 -11.89
C LEU A 211 -8.34 -12.80 -13.27
N ILE A 212 -7.65 -11.79 -13.84
CA ILE A 212 -7.01 -11.92 -15.16
C ILE A 212 -5.60 -12.51 -15.11
N CYS A 213 -5.02 -12.68 -13.91
CA CYS A 213 -3.65 -13.13 -13.73
C CYS A 213 -3.50 -14.62 -14.06
N ARG A 214 -2.55 -14.93 -14.95
CA ARG A 214 -2.22 -16.29 -15.42
C ARG A 214 -0.91 -16.28 -16.22
N PRO A 215 -0.27 -17.43 -16.45
CA PRO A 215 0.92 -17.50 -17.29
C PRO A 215 0.71 -16.86 -18.67
N LYS A 216 1.74 -16.15 -19.16
CA LYS A 216 1.80 -15.42 -20.44
C LYS A 216 0.86 -14.22 -20.57
N GLN A 217 0.11 -13.89 -19.52
CA GLN A 217 -0.65 -12.63 -19.50
C GLN A 217 0.33 -11.46 -19.34
N SER A 218 0.15 -10.41 -20.14
CA SER A 218 0.92 -9.17 -19.97
C SER A 218 0.63 -8.52 -18.62
N PHE A 219 1.66 -7.99 -17.96
CA PHE A 219 1.45 -7.21 -16.74
C PHE A 219 0.63 -5.94 -16.99
N SER A 220 0.66 -5.35 -18.19
CA SER A 220 -0.13 -4.16 -18.54
C SER A 220 -1.64 -4.37 -18.42
N ALA A 221 -2.10 -5.63 -18.49
CA ALA A 221 -3.51 -5.98 -18.33
C ALA A 221 -4.03 -5.74 -16.90
N ILE A 222 -3.15 -5.73 -15.89
CA ILE A 222 -3.52 -5.38 -14.51
C ILE A 222 -3.99 -3.92 -14.47
N GLY A 223 -3.17 -2.99 -14.99
CA GLY A 223 -3.52 -1.58 -15.06
C GLY A 223 -4.78 -1.31 -15.90
N GLU A 224 -4.98 -2.05 -16.99
CA GLU A 224 -6.20 -1.97 -17.80
C GLU A 224 -7.46 -2.35 -17.00
N ALA A 225 -7.41 -3.47 -16.27
CA ALA A 225 -8.52 -3.94 -15.47
C ALA A 225 -8.88 -2.94 -14.36
N ILE A 226 -7.87 -2.40 -13.66
CA ILE A 226 -8.04 -1.44 -12.56
C ILE A 226 -8.61 -0.12 -13.08
N ASP A 227 -8.03 0.47 -14.14
CA ASP A 227 -8.52 1.73 -14.70
C ASP A 227 -9.98 1.62 -15.16
N LYS A 228 -10.36 0.48 -15.74
CA LYS A 228 -11.74 0.23 -16.18
C LYS A 228 -12.73 0.23 -15.01
N VAL A 229 -12.38 -0.41 -13.89
CA VAL A 229 -13.22 -0.42 -12.68
C VAL A 229 -13.23 0.97 -12.02
N ALA A 230 -12.08 1.62 -11.87
CA ALA A 230 -12.02 2.97 -11.31
C ALA A 230 -12.89 3.95 -12.11
N ALA A 231 -12.80 3.91 -13.44
CA ALA A 231 -13.58 4.78 -14.34
C ALA A 231 -15.10 4.50 -14.28
N SER A 232 -15.53 3.24 -14.17
CA SER A 232 -16.97 2.91 -14.06
C SER A 232 -17.58 3.41 -12.75
N HIS A 233 -16.78 3.55 -11.69
CA HIS A 233 -17.17 4.19 -10.44
C HIS A 233 -16.86 5.70 -10.43
N GLY A 234 -16.33 6.31 -11.49
CA GLY A 234 -15.99 7.73 -11.52
C GLY A 234 -14.90 8.13 -10.52
N PHE A 235 -13.98 7.21 -10.22
CA PHE A 235 -12.79 7.44 -9.41
C PHE A 235 -11.54 7.48 -10.30
N ASN A 236 -10.44 7.95 -9.71
CA ASN A 236 -9.13 7.95 -10.36
C ASN A 236 -8.18 6.98 -9.65
N VAL A 237 -7.22 6.43 -10.39
CA VAL A 237 -6.08 5.68 -9.84
C VAL A 237 -4.89 6.62 -9.66
N ILE A 238 -4.19 6.51 -8.53
CA ILE A 238 -2.96 7.27 -8.26
C ILE A 238 -1.77 6.53 -8.90
N PRO A 239 -1.11 7.08 -9.92
CA PRO A 239 -0.15 6.34 -10.75
C PRO A 239 1.23 6.15 -10.11
N CYS A 240 1.53 6.84 -9.00
CA CYS A 240 2.87 6.82 -8.40
C CYS A 240 3.10 5.68 -7.40
N PHE A 241 2.08 4.88 -7.10
CA PHE A 241 2.17 3.68 -6.26
C PHE A 241 1.95 2.44 -7.13
N LEU A 242 2.93 1.54 -7.08
CA LEU A 242 3.02 0.35 -7.91
C LEU A 242 3.07 -0.86 -6.99
N GLY A 243 2.53 -1.98 -7.46
CA GLY A 243 2.84 -3.26 -6.85
C GLY A 243 4.27 -3.66 -7.17
N HIS A 244 4.74 -4.72 -6.54
CA HIS A 244 6.13 -5.13 -6.65
C HIS A 244 6.29 -6.65 -6.52
N GLY A 245 7.37 -7.17 -7.10
CA GLY A 245 7.88 -8.49 -6.75
C GLY A 245 8.24 -8.54 -5.27
N ILE A 246 8.03 -9.70 -4.67
CA ILE A 246 8.26 -9.95 -3.25
C ILE A 246 8.81 -11.36 -3.04
N GLY A 247 9.66 -11.54 -2.03
CA GLY A 247 10.31 -12.80 -1.74
C GLY A 247 11.22 -12.75 -0.52
N SER A 248 12.46 -13.21 -0.69
CA SER A 248 13.53 -12.99 0.29
C SER A 248 13.97 -11.52 0.41
N TYR A 249 13.45 -10.68 -0.48
CA TYR A 249 13.55 -9.23 -0.53
C TYR A 249 12.15 -8.63 -0.37
N PHE A 250 12.09 -7.42 0.22
CA PHE A 250 10.82 -6.74 0.46
C PHE A 250 10.22 -6.21 -0.85
N HIS A 251 10.96 -5.38 -1.59
CA HIS A 251 10.52 -4.81 -2.87
C HIS A 251 11.52 -5.10 -3.98
N GLY A 252 11.04 -5.54 -5.13
CA GLY A 252 11.84 -5.81 -6.33
C GLY A 252 10.97 -6.05 -7.56
N PRO A 253 11.55 -6.48 -8.69
CA PRO A 253 10.80 -6.70 -9.92
C PRO A 253 9.88 -7.93 -9.81
N PRO A 254 8.73 -7.93 -10.52
CA PRO A 254 8.28 -6.91 -11.47
C PRO A 254 7.68 -5.69 -10.75
N ASP A 255 7.80 -4.50 -11.35
CA ASP A 255 6.97 -3.37 -10.95
C ASP A 255 5.54 -3.63 -11.48
N ILE A 256 4.48 -3.35 -10.73
CA ILE A 256 3.10 -3.59 -11.19
C ILE A 256 2.37 -2.26 -11.28
N TYR A 257 2.13 -1.81 -12.51
CA TYR A 257 1.43 -0.57 -12.77
C TYR A 257 -0.08 -0.75 -12.64
N HIS A 258 -0.70 0.07 -11.79
CA HIS A 258 -2.14 0.08 -11.57
C HIS A 258 -2.91 0.97 -12.56
N THR A 259 -2.21 1.69 -13.43
CA THR A 259 -2.79 2.43 -14.56
C THR A 259 -2.36 1.80 -15.87
N TYR A 260 -3.25 1.79 -16.85
CA TYR A 260 -2.99 1.23 -18.16
C TYR A 260 -1.88 1.98 -18.90
N SER A 261 -0.97 1.20 -19.50
CA SER A 261 0.02 1.67 -20.45
C SER A 261 0.34 0.57 -21.45
N THR A 262 0.27 0.90 -22.74
CA THR A 262 0.70 -0.01 -23.83
C THR A 262 2.21 -0.23 -23.83
N GLU A 263 2.96 0.61 -23.13
CA GLU A 263 4.43 0.58 -23.12
C GLU A 263 5.00 -0.28 -21.99
N TYR A 264 4.16 -0.83 -21.10
CA TYR A 264 4.64 -1.64 -19.99
C TYR A 264 5.01 -3.06 -20.44
N PRO A 265 6.29 -3.46 -20.39
CA PRO A 265 6.75 -4.73 -20.95
C PRO A 265 6.63 -5.88 -19.94
N GLY A 266 6.67 -7.11 -20.45
CA GLY A 266 6.79 -8.32 -19.64
C GLY A 266 5.48 -9.07 -19.47
N GLU A 267 5.62 -10.36 -19.19
CA GLU A 267 4.52 -11.29 -19.02
C GLU A 267 4.69 -12.07 -17.72
N MET A 268 3.56 -12.46 -17.14
CA MET A 268 3.49 -13.30 -15.95
C MET A 268 4.00 -14.71 -16.28
N LEU A 269 4.89 -15.26 -15.46
CA LEU A 269 5.35 -16.65 -15.57
C LEU A 269 5.03 -17.41 -14.29
N SER A 270 4.78 -18.71 -14.43
CA SER A 270 4.56 -19.60 -13.26
C SER A 270 5.73 -19.53 -12.29
N GLY A 271 5.45 -19.50 -10.99
CA GLY A 271 6.42 -19.33 -9.92
C GLY A 271 6.72 -17.88 -9.54
N MET A 272 6.25 -16.89 -10.30
CA MET A 272 6.37 -15.48 -9.89
C MET A 272 5.46 -15.16 -8.72
N THR A 273 5.96 -14.38 -7.76
CA THR A 273 5.15 -13.76 -6.70
C THR A 273 5.32 -12.24 -6.72
N PHE A 274 4.20 -11.53 -6.65
CA PHE A 274 4.16 -10.07 -6.65
C PHE A 274 2.88 -9.56 -5.97
N THR A 275 2.87 -8.29 -5.59
CA THR A 275 1.71 -7.58 -5.02
C THR A 275 0.89 -6.92 -6.12
N ILE A 276 -0.42 -6.83 -5.91
CA ILE A 276 -1.32 -5.94 -6.64
C ILE A 276 -1.98 -5.06 -5.59
N GLU A 277 -1.75 -3.75 -5.63
CA GLU A 277 -2.05 -2.81 -4.54
C GLU A 277 -2.64 -1.46 -5.01
N PRO A 278 -3.75 -1.45 -5.77
CA PRO A 278 -4.27 -0.23 -6.37
C PRO A 278 -4.67 0.80 -5.31
N VAL A 279 -4.19 2.04 -5.48
CA VAL A 279 -4.65 3.20 -4.70
C VAL A 279 -5.59 4.06 -5.54
N LEU A 280 -6.88 4.04 -5.20
CA LEU A 280 -7.90 4.88 -5.83
C LEU A 280 -8.15 6.15 -5.00
N THR A 281 -8.65 7.19 -5.65
CA THR A 281 -8.96 8.49 -5.05
C THR A 281 -10.27 9.06 -5.57
N GLN A 282 -11.01 9.74 -4.69
CA GLN A 282 -12.22 10.50 -5.05
C GLN A 282 -11.91 11.78 -5.83
N GLY A 283 -10.66 12.22 -5.81
CA GLY A 283 -10.24 13.51 -6.34
C GLY A 283 -9.14 13.39 -7.39
N SER A 284 -8.16 14.28 -7.29
CA SER A 284 -6.99 14.34 -8.16
C SER A 284 -6.06 13.13 -7.98
N LYS A 285 -5.32 12.80 -9.05
CA LYS A 285 -4.25 11.78 -9.06
C LYS A 285 -2.96 12.24 -8.38
N GLU A 286 -2.86 13.54 -8.09
CA GLU A 286 -1.66 14.16 -7.52
C GLU A 286 -1.56 13.93 -6.01
N VAL A 287 -0.38 13.53 -5.55
CA VAL A 287 -0.05 13.36 -4.13
C VAL A 287 1.11 14.25 -3.70
N ILE A 288 1.17 14.52 -2.41
CA ILE A 288 2.24 15.26 -1.75
C ILE A 288 2.84 14.35 -0.68
N ILE A 289 4.15 14.16 -0.69
CA ILE A 289 4.87 13.52 0.40
C ILE A 289 5.14 14.56 1.48
N LEU A 290 4.74 14.28 2.72
CA LEU A 290 4.89 15.18 3.85
C LEU A 290 6.35 15.28 4.32
N GLU A 291 6.60 16.20 5.26
CA GLU A 291 7.95 16.47 5.79
C GLU A 291 8.56 15.28 6.55
N ASP A 292 7.73 14.34 7.01
CA ASP A 292 8.16 13.06 7.58
C ASP A 292 8.85 12.14 6.56
N GLY A 293 8.76 12.45 5.27
CA GLY A 293 9.42 11.75 4.18
C GLY A 293 8.72 10.48 3.70
N TRP A 294 7.58 10.12 4.30
CA TRP A 294 6.83 8.88 4.06
C TRP A 294 5.38 9.10 3.71
N THR A 295 4.65 9.82 4.56
CA THR A 295 3.19 9.96 4.46
C THR A 295 2.84 10.64 3.14
N ALA A 296 2.15 9.91 2.25
CA ALA A 296 1.66 10.45 1.00
C ALA A 296 0.20 10.85 1.14
N VAL A 297 -0.12 12.12 0.88
CA VAL A 297 -1.50 12.63 0.95
C VAL A 297 -1.99 13.15 -0.39
N SER A 298 -3.29 13.05 -0.66
CA SER A 298 -3.90 13.67 -1.83
C SER A 298 -3.74 15.19 -1.82
N ALA A 299 -3.30 15.77 -2.95
CA ALA A 299 -3.02 17.21 -3.03
C ALA A 299 -4.27 18.08 -2.85
N ASP A 300 -5.45 17.56 -3.19
CA ASP A 300 -6.75 18.21 -3.04
C ASP A 300 -7.51 17.77 -1.77
N LYS A 301 -6.86 16.98 -0.91
CA LYS A 301 -7.38 16.46 0.36
C LYS A 301 -8.55 15.48 0.21
N ALA A 302 -8.82 14.95 -0.99
CA ALA A 302 -9.79 13.89 -1.22
C ALA A 302 -9.43 12.60 -0.48
N ARG A 303 -10.41 11.73 -0.16
CA ARG A 303 -10.07 10.40 0.36
C ARG A 303 -9.42 9.54 -0.70
N SER A 304 -8.55 8.66 -0.24
CA SER A 304 -7.96 7.57 -0.97
C SER A 304 -8.28 6.25 -0.28
N ALA A 305 -8.24 5.15 -1.03
CA ALA A 305 -8.39 3.81 -0.51
C ALA A 305 -7.46 2.86 -1.27
N GLN A 306 -6.88 1.91 -0.55
CA GLN A 306 -5.96 0.90 -1.05
C GLN A 306 -6.39 -0.47 -0.54
N TRP A 307 -6.31 -1.47 -1.40
CA TRP A 307 -6.36 -2.88 -1.03
C TRP A 307 -5.17 -3.56 -1.67
N GLU A 308 -4.69 -4.62 -1.03
CA GLU A 308 -3.53 -5.34 -1.53
C GLU A 308 -3.60 -6.83 -1.23
N GLU A 309 -3.10 -7.61 -2.18
CA GLU A 309 -2.80 -9.03 -1.98
C GLU A 309 -1.44 -9.37 -2.60
N THR A 310 -0.71 -10.27 -1.94
CA THR A 310 0.40 -11.00 -2.56
C THR A 310 -0.16 -12.20 -3.34
N VAL A 311 0.19 -12.30 -4.62
CA VAL A 311 -0.24 -13.40 -5.50
C VAL A 311 0.93 -14.26 -5.96
N LEU A 312 0.64 -15.52 -6.28
CA LEU A 312 1.53 -16.46 -6.95
C LEU A 312 0.92 -16.83 -8.30
N ILE A 313 1.69 -16.67 -9.39
CA ILE A 313 1.30 -17.22 -10.68
C ILE A 313 1.57 -18.72 -10.68
N THR A 314 0.56 -19.51 -10.98
CA THR A 314 0.63 -20.98 -11.07
C THR A 314 0.59 -21.42 -12.53
N ASP A 315 0.83 -22.69 -12.81
CA ASP A 315 0.82 -23.22 -14.19
C ASP A 315 -0.54 -23.04 -14.92
N SER A 316 -1.63 -22.86 -14.17
CA SER A 316 -2.99 -22.76 -14.71
C SER A 316 -3.71 -21.44 -14.39
N GLY A 317 -3.09 -20.54 -13.64
CA GLY A 317 -3.75 -19.29 -13.22
C GLY A 317 -2.98 -18.55 -12.13
N VAL A 318 -3.70 -18.17 -11.08
CA VAL A 318 -3.17 -17.40 -9.94
C VAL A 318 -3.67 -17.98 -8.62
N GLU A 319 -2.83 -17.95 -7.60
CA GLU A 319 -3.16 -18.24 -6.20
C GLU A 319 -2.97 -16.96 -5.38
N VAL A 320 -3.99 -16.55 -4.63
CA VAL A 320 -3.88 -15.46 -3.66
C VAL A 320 -3.27 -16.02 -2.37
N LEU A 321 -2.04 -15.63 -2.05
CA LEU A 321 -1.29 -16.16 -0.91
C LEU A 321 -1.76 -15.56 0.42
N THR A 322 -2.30 -14.35 0.38
CA THR A 322 -2.80 -13.59 1.52
C THR A 322 -4.33 -13.62 1.63
N LYS A 323 -5.00 -14.70 1.24
CA LYS A 323 -6.47 -14.81 1.30
C LYS A 323 -7.05 -14.91 2.72
#